data_AF-A0A535U7B5-F1
#
_entry.id   AF-A0A535U7B5-F1
#
_cell.length_a   1.000
_cell.length_b   1.000
_cell.length_c   1.000
_cell.angle_alpha   90.00
_cell.angle_beta   90.00
_cell.angle_gamma   90.00
#
_symmetry.space_group_name_H-M   'P 1'
#
loop_
_entity.id
_entity.type
_entity.pdbx_description
1 polymer ?
#
loop_
_entity_poly.entity_id
_entity_poly.type
_entity_poly.pdbx_seq_one_letter_code
_entity_poly.pdbx_strand_id
1 'polypeptide(L)'
;MIGGANVPGMDILSSQLSLSSKTLTVTGKVADLTNPALTAARVPGAAYLQYVTRWQMGNTIYYAAMENTALNQPTFFAGKAQSVDLCSVSACFPHVITYPEPGLGGSAETGSISCPASPSATNPCTLTITVRVADVGSPAGGALLEEIGGYAFGSAHPQGALTNAQAEADDVPLEIDGVCCYNFTAK
;
A
#
# COMPACT_ATOMS: atom_id res chain seq x y z
N MET A 1 -11.13 -7.10 -16.17
CA MET A 1 -11.80 -6.16 -15.26
C MET A 1 -13.08 -6.83 -14.80
N ILE A 2 -13.18 -7.23 -13.53
CA ILE A 2 -14.45 -7.72 -12.98
C ILE A 2 -15.37 -6.49 -12.95
N GLY A 3 -16.47 -6.55 -13.71
CA GLY A 3 -17.24 -5.39 -14.20
C GLY A 3 -18.06 -4.62 -13.15
N GLY A 4 -17.41 -4.14 -12.10
CA GLY A 4 -17.98 -3.21 -11.12
C GLY A 4 -18.00 -1.77 -11.61
N ALA A 5 -18.77 -0.92 -10.93
CA ALA A 5 -18.70 0.52 -11.14
C ALA A 5 -17.32 1.05 -10.71
N ASN A 6 -16.82 2.05 -11.43
CA ASN A 6 -15.56 2.70 -11.06
C ASN A 6 -15.62 3.23 -9.62
N VAL A 7 -14.53 3.08 -8.88
CA VAL A 7 -14.39 3.56 -7.50
C VAL A 7 -13.22 4.53 -7.45
N PRO A 8 -13.44 5.85 -7.70
CA PRO A 8 -12.35 6.83 -7.80
C PRO A 8 -11.38 6.88 -6.61
N GLY A 9 -11.86 6.50 -5.42
CA GLY A 9 -11.00 6.39 -4.25
C GLY A 9 -10.02 5.24 -4.29
N MET A 10 -10.16 4.28 -5.20
CA MET A 10 -9.22 3.17 -5.38
C MET A 10 -8.36 3.34 -6.65
N ASP A 11 -8.67 4.32 -7.49
CA ASP A 11 -7.95 4.57 -8.74
C ASP A 11 -6.58 5.22 -8.47
N ILE A 12 -5.51 4.43 -8.51
CA ILE A 12 -4.14 4.93 -8.38
C ILE A 12 -3.65 5.33 -9.76
N LEU A 13 -2.97 6.48 -9.84
CA LEU A 13 -2.56 7.08 -11.10
C LEU A 13 -1.04 7.14 -11.24
N SER A 14 -0.32 7.26 -10.13
CA SER A 14 1.15 7.17 -10.12
C SER A 14 1.68 6.96 -8.70
N SER A 15 2.92 6.50 -8.65
CA SER A 15 3.76 6.44 -7.45
C SER A 15 5.12 7.03 -7.78
N GLN A 16 5.73 7.74 -6.84
CA GLN A 16 7.03 8.39 -6.97
C GLN A 16 7.82 8.26 -5.67
N LEU A 17 9.13 8.13 -5.78
CA LEU A 17 10.06 8.11 -4.66
C LEU A 17 11.06 9.27 -4.79
N SER A 18 11.41 9.85 -3.65
CA SER A 18 12.60 10.70 -3.52
C SER A 18 13.31 10.37 -2.21
N LEU A 19 14.64 10.42 -2.22
CA LEU A 19 15.45 10.08 -1.07
C LEU A 19 16.24 11.30 -0.59
N SER A 20 16.31 11.43 0.73
CA SER A 20 17.30 12.25 1.43
C SER A 20 18.08 11.35 2.40
N SER A 21 19.10 11.88 3.07
CA SER A 21 20.01 11.07 3.91
C SER A 21 19.34 10.24 5.01
N LYS A 22 18.14 10.62 5.48
CA LYS A 22 17.41 9.90 6.54
C LYS A 22 15.97 9.56 6.19
N THR A 23 15.47 10.06 5.07
CA THR A 23 14.05 10.03 4.76
C THR A 23 13.83 9.65 3.31
N LEU A 24 13.02 8.63 3.11
CA LEU A 24 12.44 8.28 1.82
C LEU A 24 11.03 8.90 1.77
N THR A 25 10.80 9.79 0.82
CA THR A 25 9.48 10.37 0.59
C THR A 25 8.80 9.60 -0.52
N VAL A 26 7.65 8.99 -0.20
CA VAL A 26 6.79 8.28 -1.13
C VAL A 26 5.62 9.20 -1.48
N THR A 27 5.38 9.43 -2.76
CA THR A 27 4.25 10.24 -3.25
C THR A 27 3.38 9.42 -4.18
N GLY A 28 2.10 9.26 -3.82
CA GLY A 28 1.07 8.63 -4.65
C GLY A 28 0.09 9.66 -5.20
N LYS A 29 -0.47 9.38 -6.37
CA LYS A 29 -1.64 10.11 -6.90
C LYS A 29 -2.82 9.16 -6.96
N VAL A 30 -3.94 9.58 -6.38
CA VAL A 30 -5.20 8.82 -6.36
C VAL A 30 -6.31 9.74 -6.85
N ALA A 31 -7.25 9.25 -7.65
CA ALA A 31 -8.24 10.11 -8.28
C ALA A 31 -9.08 10.90 -7.26
N ASP A 32 -9.56 10.27 -6.18
CA ASP A 32 -10.31 10.96 -5.11
C ASP A 32 -10.24 10.30 -3.72
N LEU A 33 -9.48 10.88 -2.79
CA LEU A 33 -9.36 10.43 -1.40
C LEU A 33 -10.28 11.18 -0.42
N THR A 34 -11.18 12.04 -0.88
CA THR A 34 -11.94 12.95 0.00
C THR A 34 -12.99 12.25 0.86
N ASN A 35 -13.46 11.07 0.44
CA ASN A 35 -14.54 10.37 1.13
C ASN A 35 -14.30 8.85 1.25
N PRO A 36 -13.45 8.41 2.20
CA PRO A 36 -13.15 7.00 2.38
C PRO A 36 -14.38 6.18 2.80
N ALA A 37 -15.38 6.77 3.47
CA ALA A 37 -16.62 6.07 3.82
C ALA A 37 -17.43 5.67 2.56
N LEU A 38 -17.55 6.58 1.58
CA LEU A 38 -18.20 6.26 0.31
C LEU A 38 -17.38 5.27 -0.52
N THR A 39 -16.06 5.37 -0.49
CA THR A 39 -15.16 4.42 -1.15
C THR A 39 -15.32 3.01 -0.56
N ALA A 40 -15.26 2.86 0.77
CA ALA A 40 -15.43 1.58 1.45
C ALA A 40 -16.82 0.96 1.18
N ALA A 41 -17.88 1.77 1.19
CA ALA A 41 -19.22 1.29 0.86
C ALA A 41 -19.36 0.75 -0.58
N ARG A 42 -18.45 1.12 -1.49
CA ARG A 42 -18.40 0.63 -2.88
C ARG A 42 -17.50 -0.57 -3.07
N VAL A 43 -16.73 -0.95 -2.05
CA VAL A 43 -15.85 -2.12 -2.05
C VAL A 43 -16.43 -3.13 -1.06
N PRO A 44 -17.23 -4.11 -1.54
CA PRO A 44 -17.88 -5.07 -0.65
C PRO A 44 -16.88 -5.79 0.26
N GLY A 45 -17.18 -5.83 1.57
CA GLY A 45 -16.34 -6.48 2.57
C GLY A 45 -15.16 -5.64 3.07
N ALA A 46 -14.85 -4.49 2.47
CA ALA A 46 -13.75 -3.65 2.94
C ALA A 46 -14.13 -2.84 4.18
N ALA A 47 -13.39 -3.05 5.26
CA ALA A 47 -13.35 -2.18 6.43
C ALA A 47 -12.15 -1.21 6.37
N TYR A 48 -11.09 -1.61 5.67
CA TYR A 48 -9.84 -0.87 5.51
C TYR A 48 -9.56 -0.63 4.03
N LEU A 49 -9.15 0.59 3.71
CA LEU A 49 -8.72 1.03 2.38
C LEU A 49 -7.23 1.34 2.46
N GLN A 50 -6.43 0.64 1.67
CA GLN A 50 -4.98 0.65 1.82
C GLN A 50 -4.33 1.04 0.50
N TYR A 51 -3.33 1.92 0.56
CA TYR A 51 -2.60 2.45 -0.59
C TYR A 51 -1.13 2.19 -0.35
N VAL A 52 -0.59 1.23 -1.08
CA VAL A 52 0.74 0.67 -0.84
C VAL A 52 1.64 1.00 -2.01
N THR A 53 2.75 1.66 -1.75
CA THR A 53 3.89 1.66 -2.67
C THR A 53 4.87 0.60 -2.19
N ARG A 54 5.15 -0.40 -3.04
CA ARG A 54 6.13 -1.46 -2.75
C ARG A 54 7.32 -1.35 -3.67
N TRP A 55 8.47 -1.85 -3.22
CA TRP A 55 9.68 -1.97 -4.02
C TRP A 55 10.54 -3.11 -3.50
N GLN A 56 11.42 -3.60 -4.35
CA GLN A 56 12.43 -4.58 -3.97
C GLN A 56 13.78 -3.90 -3.77
N MET A 57 14.51 -4.34 -2.75
CA MET A 57 15.93 -4.00 -2.57
C MET A 57 16.67 -5.28 -2.17
N GLY A 58 17.53 -5.77 -3.06
CA GLY A 58 18.11 -7.10 -2.93
C GLY A 58 17.02 -8.18 -3.00
N ASN A 59 16.93 -9.06 -2.00
CA ASN A 59 15.91 -10.11 -1.92
C ASN A 59 14.73 -9.75 -0.98
N THR A 60 14.62 -8.48 -0.58
CA THR A 60 13.58 -8.05 0.36
C THR A 60 12.63 -7.08 -0.32
N ILE A 61 11.34 -7.35 -0.19
CA ILE A 61 10.28 -6.42 -0.55
C ILE A 61 10.04 -5.49 0.64
N TYR A 62 10.15 -4.20 0.39
CA TYR A 62 9.80 -3.15 1.31
C TYR A 62 8.57 -2.42 0.79
N TYR A 63 7.90 -1.70 1.68
CA TYR A 63 6.74 -0.92 1.33
C TYR A 63 6.61 0.33 2.19
N ALA A 64 5.81 1.27 1.69
CA ALA A 64 5.21 2.36 2.44
C ALA A 64 3.72 2.36 2.14
N ALA A 65 2.90 2.52 3.16
CA ALA A 65 1.45 2.40 3.05
C ALA A 65 0.73 3.51 3.83
N MET A 66 -0.41 3.89 3.29
CA MET A 66 -1.45 4.58 4.04
C MET A 66 -2.66 3.66 4.13
N GLU A 67 -3.22 3.54 5.32
CA GLU A 67 -4.50 2.90 5.56
C GLU A 67 -5.50 3.95 6.02
N ASN A 68 -6.73 3.86 5.54
CA ASN A 68 -7.84 4.64 6.03
C ASN A 68 -9.07 3.76 6.26
N THR A 69 -10.00 4.27 7.05
CA THR A 69 -11.29 3.64 7.32
C THR A 69 -12.42 4.62 7.02
N ALA A 70 -13.66 4.18 7.15
CA ALA A 70 -14.81 5.08 7.03
C ALA A 70 -14.79 6.27 8.02
N LEU A 71 -13.99 6.20 9.10
CA LEU A 71 -13.81 7.29 10.06
C LEU A 71 -12.89 8.42 9.57
N ASN A 72 -12.23 8.23 8.42
CA ASN A 72 -11.32 9.19 7.82
C ASN A 72 -10.18 9.63 8.76
N GLN A 73 -9.51 8.67 9.37
CA GLN A 73 -8.35 8.86 10.23
C GLN A 73 -7.19 8.04 9.65
N PRO A 74 -6.47 8.60 8.65
CA PRO A 74 -5.45 7.83 7.95
C PRO A 74 -4.27 7.53 8.87
N THR A 75 -3.77 6.31 8.80
CA THR A 75 -2.53 5.86 9.44
C THR A 75 -1.48 5.62 8.36
N PHE A 76 -0.25 6.04 8.63
CA PHE A 76 0.87 5.90 7.70
C PHE A 76 1.92 4.98 8.31
N PHE A 77 2.47 4.10 7.51
CA PHE A 77 3.42 3.11 7.99
C PHE A 77 4.29 2.56 6.86
N ALA A 78 5.39 1.92 7.24
CA ALA A 78 6.33 1.31 6.31
C ALA A 78 7.01 0.12 6.95
N GLY A 79 7.64 -0.72 6.12
CA GLY A 79 8.40 -1.85 6.63
C GLY A 79 8.77 -2.87 5.57
N LYS A 80 9.07 -4.08 6.04
CA LYS A 80 9.27 -5.26 5.20
C LYS A 80 7.91 -5.92 4.96
N ALA A 81 7.63 -6.26 3.70
CA ALA A 81 6.47 -7.10 3.41
C ALA A 81 6.65 -8.47 4.06
N GLN A 82 5.54 -9.10 4.41
CA GLN A 82 5.50 -10.46 4.94
C GLN A 82 4.79 -11.38 3.94
N SER A 83 4.86 -12.68 4.19
CA SER A 83 4.10 -13.68 3.46
C SER A 83 3.34 -14.57 4.42
N VAL A 84 2.14 -14.95 4.01
CA VAL A 84 1.34 -16.01 4.63
C VAL A 84 1.44 -17.22 3.71
N ASP A 85 2.01 -18.30 4.24
CA ASP A 85 2.32 -19.52 3.48
C ASP A 85 1.17 -20.52 3.66
N LEU A 86 0.42 -20.80 2.58
CA LEU A 86 -0.78 -21.66 2.57
C LEU A 86 -0.47 -23.17 2.67
N CYS A 87 0.46 -23.54 3.56
CA CYS A 87 0.95 -24.91 3.72
C CYS A 87 0.15 -25.73 4.72
N SER A 88 -0.72 -26.62 4.22
CA SER A 88 -1.30 -27.71 5.03
C SER A 88 -0.44 -28.98 5.02
N VAL A 89 0.06 -29.48 3.87
CA VAL A 89 1.07 -30.57 3.81
C VAL A 89 1.63 -30.74 2.38
N SER A 90 2.95 -30.56 2.22
CA SER A 90 3.79 -31.00 1.08
C SER A 90 3.62 -30.41 -0.33
N ALA A 91 2.65 -29.54 -0.62
CA ALA A 91 2.61 -28.78 -1.87
C ALA A 91 1.94 -27.41 -1.67
N CYS A 92 2.72 -26.41 -1.26
CA CYS A 92 2.20 -25.07 -1.01
C CYS A 92 2.94 -24.01 -1.80
N PHE A 93 2.23 -23.44 -2.78
CA PHE A 93 2.44 -22.13 -3.38
C PHE A 93 1.09 -21.81 -4.05
N PRO A 94 0.30 -20.85 -3.52
CA PRO A 94 0.70 -19.45 -3.52
C PRO A 94 0.84 -18.84 -2.11
N HIS A 95 1.75 -17.88 -1.99
CA HIS A 95 1.87 -17.02 -0.82
C HIS A 95 0.96 -15.81 -0.98
N VAL A 96 0.31 -15.38 0.10
CA VAL A 96 -0.31 -14.05 0.16
C VAL A 96 0.73 -13.09 0.73
N ILE A 97 1.12 -12.08 -0.07
CA ILE A 97 2.00 -11.01 0.41
C ILE A 97 1.15 -10.07 1.26
N THR A 98 1.65 -9.70 2.43
CA THR A 98 1.01 -8.75 3.33
C THR A 98 1.93 -7.55 3.61
N TYR A 99 1.31 -6.41 3.88
CA TYR A 99 1.96 -5.14 4.23
C TYR A 99 1.53 -4.74 5.65
N PRO A 100 2.24 -5.21 6.70
CA PRO A 100 1.71 -5.19 8.07
C PRO A 100 1.65 -3.80 8.69
N GLU A 101 0.59 -3.49 9.40
CA GLU A 101 0.38 -2.22 10.10
C GLU A 101 1.33 -2.08 11.32
N PRO A 102 1.46 -0.88 11.93
CA PRO A 102 2.23 -0.69 13.15
C PRO A 102 1.74 -1.60 14.28
N GLY A 103 2.68 -2.28 14.95
CA GLY A 103 2.36 -3.27 15.99
C GLY A 103 2.07 -4.67 15.46
N LEU A 104 1.94 -4.84 14.14
CA LEU A 104 1.77 -6.14 13.46
C LEU A 104 2.96 -6.50 12.56
N GLY A 105 4.02 -5.70 12.57
CA GLY A 105 5.25 -5.93 11.80
C GLY A 105 5.74 -4.71 11.03
N GLY A 106 4.87 -3.71 10.83
CA GLY A 106 5.24 -2.40 10.30
C GLY A 106 5.72 -1.42 11.36
N SER A 107 6.30 -0.32 10.89
CA SER A 107 6.69 0.84 11.69
C SER A 107 5.78 2.01 11.36
N ALA A 108 5.35 2.74 12.38
CA ALA A 108 4.55 3.96 12.21
C ALA A 108 5.38 5.05 11.55
N GLU A 109 4.78 5.75 10.60
CA GLU A 109 5.38 6.84 9.84
C GLU A 109 4.47 8.08 9.86
N THR A 110 4.93 9.16 9.23
CA THR A 110 4.12 10.38 9.07
C THR A 110 3.73 10.57 7.62
N GLY A 111 2.62 11.24 7.37
CA GLY A 111 2.14 11.48 6.02
C GLY A 111 1.04 12.52 5.96
N SER A 112 0.59 12.80 4.74
CA SER A 112 -0.46 13.77 4.46
C SER A 112 -1.24 13.41 3.21
N ILE A 113 -2.51 13.82 3.18
CA ILE A 113 -3.37 13.76 2.00
C ILE A 113 -3.74 15.19 1.64
N SER A 114 -3.56 15.56 0.36
CA SER A 114 -3.95 16.86 -0.18
C SER A 114 -4.81 16.65 -1.42
N CYS A 115 -6.08 17.02 -1.35
CA CYS A 115 -7.02 16.93 -2.46
C CYS A 115 -7.36 18.34 -2.98
N PRO A 116 -7.44 18.54 -4.31
CA PRO A 116 -8.01 19.76 -4.85
C PRO A 116 -9.52 19.84 -4.55
N ALA A 117 -10.14 21.00 -4.77
CA ALA A 117 -11.57 21.22 -4.49
C ALA A 117 -12.51 20.32 -5.30
N SER A 118 -12.05 19.81 -6.45
CA SER A 118 -12.80 18.89 -7.30
C SER A 118 -11.84 17.82 -7.81
N PRO A 119 -11.60 16.78 -6.99
CA PRO A 119 -10.66 15.70 -7.31
C PRO A 119 -11.18 14.81 -8.44
N SER A 120 -10.27 14.36 -9.30
CA SER A 120 -10.56 13.46 -10.42
C SER A 120 -9.29 12.79 -10.93
N ALA A 121 -9.41 11.88 -11.90
CA ALA A 121 -8.26 11.28 -12.56
C ALA A 121 -7.32 12.32 -13.23
N THR A 122 -7.85 13.46 -13.70
CA THR A 122 -7.05 14.53 -14.32
C THR A 122 -6.65 15.63 -13.34
N ASN A 123 -7.24 15.65 -12.13
CA ASN A 123 -6.92 16.58 -11.05
C ASN A 123 -6.87 15.83 -9.71
N PRO A 124 -5.87 14.94 -9.51
CA PRO A 124 -5.93 13.95 -8.44
C PRO A 124 -5.52 14.46 -7.07
N CYS A 125 -5.96 13.74 -6.04
CA CYS A 125 -5.40 13.86 -4.70
C CYS A 125 -3.93 13.41 -4.67
N THR A 126 -3.18 14.00 -3.75
CA THR A 126 -1.78 13.65 -3.47
C THR A 126 -1.68 13.01 -2.10
N LEU A 127 -1.17 11.79 -2.07
CA LEU A 127 -0.77 11.07 -0.87
C LEU A 127 0.74 11.22 -0.73
N THR A 128 1.22 11.67 0.44
CA THR A 128 2.65 11.73 0.75
C THR A 128 2.93 10.98 2.04
N ILE A 129 3.92 10.10 2.02
CA ILE A 129 4.41 9.35 3.18
C ILE A 129 5.88 9.70 3.37
N THR A 130 6.23 10.08 4.58
CA THR A 130 7.60 10.41 5.01
C THR A 130 8.11 9.22 5.80
N VAL A 131 8.96 8.41 5.18
CA VAL A 131 9.45 7.13 5.71
C VAL A 131 10.85 7.29 6.28
N ARG A 132 11.10 6.75 7.48
CA ARG A 132 12.46 6.65 8.00
C ARG A 132 13.19 5.54 7.27
N VAL A 133 14.34 5.86 6.67
CA VAL A 133 15.09 4.88 5.86
C VAL A 133 15.50 3.65 6.67
N ALA A 134 15.68 3.79 7.99
CA ALA A 134 16.01 2.68 8.90
C ALA A 134 14.94 1.57 8.91
N ASP A 135 13.67 1.93 8.70
CA ASP A 135 12.54 1.00 8.74
C ASP A 135 12.39 0.22 7.42
N VAL A 136 13.07 0.69 6.36
CA VAL A 136 13.03 0.12 5.01
C VAL A 136 14.38 -0.30 4.47
N GLY A 137 15.23 -0.83 5.37
CA GLY A 137 16.51 -1.45 4.98
C GLY A 137 17.66 -0.47 4.77
N SER A 138 17.48 0.80 5.11
CA SER A 138 18.50 1.87 5.04
C SER A 138 19.10 2.07 3.63
N PRO A 139 18.28 2.34 2.59
CA PRO A 139 18.80 2.66 1.27
C PRO A 139 19.77 3.85 1.34
N ALA A 140 21.00 3.62 0.88
CA ALA A 140 22.05 4.63 0.79
C ALA A 140 22.08 5.28 -0.60
N GLY A 141 22.82 6.38 -0.75
CA GLY A 141 23.11 6.96 -2.07
C GLY A 141 23.71 5.91 -3.02
N GLY A 142 23.14 5.81 -4.21
CA GLY A 142 23.47 4.80 -5.23
C GLY A 142 22.68 3.48 -5.13
N ALA A 143 21.89 3.27 -4.07
CA ALA A 143 21.05 2.07 -3.96
C ALA A 143 20.00 2.01 -5.07
N LEU A 144 19.79 0.82 -5.61
CA LEU A 144 18.73 0.53 -6.57
C LEU A 144 17.51 0.00 -5.81
N LEU A 145 16.39 0.69 -5.94
CA LEU A 145 15.06 0.23 -5.54
C LEU A 145 14.34 -0.19 -6.82
N GLU A 146 14.01 -1.46 -6.90
CA GLU A 146 13.51 -2.12 -8.11
C GLU A 146 12.00 -2.34 -8.04
N GLU A 147 11.38 -2.42 -9.21
CA GLU A 147 9.96 -2.81 -9.36
C GLU A 147 9.00 -1.98 -8.50
N ILE A 148 9.24 -0.67 -8.43
CA ILE A 148 8.40 0.21 -7.65
C ILE A 148 7.01 0.26 -8.28
N GLY A 149 6.02 -0.21 -7.54
CA GLY A 149 4.61 -0.22 -7.94
C GLY A 149 3.74 0.38 -6.85
N GLY A 150 2.62 0.99 -7.24
CA GLY A 150 1.58 1.46 -6.33
C GLY A 150 0.34 0.59 -6.45
N TYR A 151 -0.30 0.26 -5.34
CA TYR A 151 -1.42 -0.69 -5.28
C TYR A 151 -2.49 -0.21 -4.30
N ALA A 152 -3.76 -0.38 -4.68
CA ALA A 152 -4.90 -0.07 -3.84
C ALA A 152 -5.57 -1.37 -3.39
N PHE A 153 -5.77 -1.54 -2.09
CA PHE A 153 -6.41 -2.71 -1.51
C PHE A 153 -7.65 -2.33 -0.72
N GLY A 154 -8.66 -3.19 -0.77
CA GLY A 154 -9.72 -3.25 0.24
C GLY A 154 -9.59 -4.52 1.07
N SER A 155 -9.65 -4.42 2.40
CA SER A 155 -9.57 -5.59 3.27
C SER A 155 -10.60 -5.54 4.40
N ALA A 156 -11.02 -6.71 4.88
CA ALA A 156 -11.95 -6.85 6.01
C ALA A 156 -11.25 -6.66 7.37
N HIS A 157 -9.94 -6.90 7.41
CA HIS A 157 -9.09 -6.80 8.59
C HIS A 157 -7.69 -6.27 8.23
N PRO A 158 -6.88 -5.85 9.22
CA PRO A 158 -5.49 -5.48 9.00
C PRO A 158 -4.71 -6.61 8.31
N GLN A 159 -3.85 -6.29 7.34
CA GLN A 159 -3.08 -7.30 6.60
C GLN A 159 -2.09 -8.03 7.49
N GLY A 160 -1.49 -7.32 8.46
CA GLY A 160 -0.56 -7.91 9.42
C GLY A 160 -1.19 -8.89 10.40
N ALA A 161 -2.52 -8.93 10.46
CA ALA A 161 -3.28 -9.89 11.27
C ALA A 161 -3.75 -11.12 10.48
N LEU A 162 -3.46 -11.18 9.17
CA LEU A 162 -3.87 -12.29 8.31
C LEU A 162 -3.25 -13.60 8.78
N THR A 163 -4.10 -14.61 8.97
CA THR A 163 -3.69 -15.96 9.34
C THR A 163 -3.77 -16.92 8.14
N ASN A 164 -3.08 -18.06 8.22
CA ASN A 164 -3.21 -19.13 7.22
C ASN A 164 -4.68 -19.55 7.03
N ALA A 165 -5.43 -19.72 8.12
CA ALA A 165 -6.83 -20.17 8.04
C ALA A 165 -7.74 -19.17 7.30
N GLN A 166 -7.52 -17.87 7.50
CA GLN A 166 -8.24 -16.82 6.76
C GLN A 166 -7.83 -16.81 5.30
N ALA A 167 -6.52 -16.90 5.03
CA ALA A 167 -6.00 -16.91 3.68
C ALA A 167 -6.43 -18.16 2.88
N GLU A 168 -6.56 -19.33 3.52
CA GLU A 168 -7.14 -20.55 2.94
C GLU A 168 -8.65 -20.42 2.66
N ALA A 169 -9.33 -19.54 3.39
CA ALA A 169 -10.75 -19.23 3.21
C ALA A 169 -10.99 -18.07 2.23
N ASP A 170 -9.96 -17.63 1.49
CA ASP A 170 -9.97 -16.47 0.60
C ASP A 170 -10.38 -15.14 1.28
N ASP A 171 -10.23 -15.04 2.61
CA ASP A 171 -10.37 -13.80 3.38
C ASP A 171 -9.04 -13.03 3.35
N VAL A 172 -8.69 -12.52 2.18
CA VAL A 172 -7.42 -11.82 1.90
C VAL A 172 -7.68 -10.40 1.39
N PRO A 173 -6.71 -9.47 1.53
CA PRO A 173 -6.82 -8.14 0.93
C PRO A 173 -7.03 -8.23 -0.59
N LEU A 174 -8.08 -7.59 -1.08
CA LEU A 174 -8.38 -7.54 -2.51
C LEU A 174 -7.62 -6.38 -3.14
N GLU A 175 -6.71 -6.68 -4.07
CA GLU A 175 -6.12 -5.66 -4.96
C GLU A 175 -7.18 -5.17 -5.95
N ILE A 176 -7.49 -3.88 -5.89
CA ILE A 176 -8.53 -3.24 -6.72
C ILE A 176 -7.91 -2.56 -7.93
N ASP A 177 -6.77 -1.91 -7.73
CA ASP A 177 -6.04 -1.21 -8.77
C ASP A 177 -4.54 -1.24 -8.51
N GLY A 178 -3.77 -1.01 -9.57
CA GLY A 178 -2.32 -1.01 -9.52
C GLY A 178 -1.70 -0.17 -10.63
N VAL A 179 -0.68 0.61 -10.27
CA VAL A 179 0.19 1.30 -11.22
C VAL A 179 1.57 0.69 -11.20
N CYS A 180 1.97 0.27 -12.39
CA CYS A 180 3.27 -0.33 -12.61
C CYS A 180 4.19 0.62 -13.36
N CYS A 181 5.45 0.28 -13.53
CA CYS A 181 6.38 0.11 -12.43
C CYS A 181 7.66 0.81 -12.89
N TYR A 182 8.58 1.15 -12.00
CA TYR A 182 9.86 1.72 -12.40
C TYR A 182 10.98 1.39 -11.41
N ASN A 183 12.23 1.60 -11.83
CA ASN A 183 13.38 1.50 -10.95
C ASN A 183 13.82 2.90 -10.51
N PHE A 184 14.20 3.03 -9.25
CA PHE A 184 14.71 4.27 -8.67
C PHE A 184 16.13 4.06 -8.18
N THR A 185 17.05 4.89 -8.66
CA THR A 185 18.38 5.01 -8.05
C THR A 185 18.35 6.14 -7.04
N ALA A 186 18.61 5.80 -5.78
CA ALA A 186 18.85 6.75 -4.72
C ALA A 186 19.99 7.69 -5.11
N LYS A 187 19.71 8.99 -5.24
CA LYS A 187 20.73 10.02 -5.54
C LYS A 187 21.17 10.72 -4.27
#